data_AF-A0AAW9N130-F1
#
_entry.id   AF-A0AAW9N130-F1
#
_cell.length_a   1.000
_cell.length_b   1.000
_cell.length_c   1.000
_cell.angle_alpha   90.00
_cell.angle_beta   90.00
_cell.angle_gamma   90.00
#
_symmetry.space_group_name_H-M   'P 1'
#
loop_
_entity.id
_entity.type
_entity.pdbx_description
1 polymer ?
#
loop_
_entity_poly.entity_id
_entity_poly.type
_entity_poly.pdbx_seq_one_letter_code
_entity_poly.pdbx_strand_id
1 'polypeptide(L)'
;MENETDVIYIHPQKRIVSQKRKYFYLSFTGAFFLFIGLVSGTPAANWSGLLTILTSPSNLLTDYFALGGFGSAFINVGILTLLSVLVAYRQKVILNGPLFASILTVTGFSFFGKNLYNSISIILGVYLYAVFVNKPFSQYIMIGLFGSALSPVVSYITFGMRFPLLVGILLGNLAGIAIGLLLPPLAAQTLVFHRGFTLYNIGFTSGLIAMAFTAVLRLFSYSIVENTLVSNEYHSPLVWIIFGFFLLTVGFGFYYNSFRLSGIREIFDSSGKLTTDFIANSGIGATLINMGLVGLMLSSYVLLVGGKLNGPVIGAILSAVGFSAFGCHLKNSFPILVGIFLASLFGTFHEITSTGMLVAAVFGTGLAPISGFYGSFYGVIAGMLHIALVHNVSTLHGGLNLYNSGFSTGFVAGILVPILDNFTAVRKEKKTLGKRIIKKNHR
;
A
#
# COMPACT_ATOMS: atom_id res chain seq x y z
N MET A 1 55.45 -13.14 21.52
CA MET A 1 54.66 -13.70 20.41
C MET A 1 53.22 -13.33 20.68
N GLU A 2 52.76 -12.30 19.96
CA GLU A 2 51.42 -11.74 19.97
C GLU A 2 50.37 -12.79 19.58
N ASN A 3 49.16 -12.66 20.12
CA ASN A 3 47.93 -12.91 19.39
C ASN A 3 46.76 -12.27 20.16
N GLU A 4 46.65 -10.96 20.07
CA GLU A 4 45.37 -10.26 20.24
C GLU A 4 44.59 -10.44 18.93
N THR A 5 43.64 -11.37 18.91
CA THR A 5 42.62 -11.40 17.86
C THR A 5 41.60 -10.29 18.14
N ASP A 6 41.96 -9.06 17.79
CA ASP A 6 41.02 -7.96 17.68
C ASP A 6 40.07 -8.22 16.51
N VAL A 7 38.95 -8.87 16.82
CA VAL A 7 37.81 -8.96 15.93
C VAL A 7 37.18 -7.57 15.86
N ILE A 8 37.61 -6.78 14.87
CA ILE A 8 36.98 -5.50 14.56
C ILE A 8 35.57 -5.79 14.08
N TYR A 9 34.59 -5.62 14.97
CA TYR A 9 33.19 -5.50 14.57
C TYR A 9 33.03 -4.20 13.81
N ILE A 10 33.18 -4.25 12.48
CA ILE A 10 32.72 -3.17 11.61
C ILE A 10 31.20 -3.22 11.66
N HIS A 11 30.62 -2.55 12.66
CA HIS A 11 29.23 -2.13 12.55
C HIS A 11 29.15 -1.27 11.29
N PRO A 12 28.37 -1.65 10.25
CA PRO A 12 28.13 -0.73 9.16
C PRO A 12 27.56 0.53 9.80
N GLN A 13 28.28 1.65 9.69
CA GLN A 13 27.79 2.95 10.13
C GLN A 13 26.45 3.14 9.43
N LYS A 14 25.34 2.91 10.14
CA LYS A 14 24.00 3.26 9.66
C LYS A 14 24.10 4.73 9.31
N ARG A 15 24.00 5.07 8.02
CA ARG A 15 23.96 6.45 7.56
C ARG A 15 22.95 7.18 8.44
N ILE A 16 23.39 8.14 9.24
CA ILE A 16 22.49 8.91 10.10
C ILE A 16 21.69 9.82 9.17
N VAL A 17 20.55 9.32 8.71
CA VAL A 17 19.70 10.03 7.74
C VAL A 17 18.91 11.11 8.47
N SER A 18 19.07 12.36 8.03
CA SER A 18 18.34 13.51 8.59
C SER A 18 16.82 13.30 8.52
N GLN A 19 16.19 13.23 9.70
CA GLN A 19 14.73 13.15 9.83
C GLN A 19 14.04 14.40 9.27
N LYS A 20 14.70 15.56 9.30
CA LYS A 20 14.15 16.82 8.77
C LYS A 20 13.81 16.71 7.28
N ARG A 21 14.69 16.09 6.46
CA ARG A 21 14.46 15.89 5.02
C ARG A 21 13.27 14.96 4.76
N LYS A 22 13.11 13.93 5.61
CA LYS A 22 12.02 12.96 5.52
C LYS A 22 10.67 13.61 5.82
N TYR A 23 10.57 14.35 6.93
CA TYR A 23 9.37 15.11 7.30
C TYR A 23 9.05 16.19 6.27
N PHE A 24 10.06 16.88 5.74
CA PHE A 24 9.88 17.89 4.70
C PHE A 24 9.22 17.29 3.46
N TYR A 25 9.73 16.18 2.92
CA TYR A 25 9.18 15.57 1.71
C TYR A 25 7.72 15.11 1.89
N LEU A 26 7.40 14.50 3.03
CA LEU A 26 6.02 14.07 3.31
C LEU A 26 5.08 15.27 3.51
N SER A 27 5.56 16.32 4.17
CA SER A 27 4.79 17.57 4.33
C SER A 27 4.58 18.26 2.98
N PHE A 28 5.61 18.30 2.13
CA PHE A 28 5.54 18.77 0.75
C PHE A 28 4.49 17.98 -0.04
N THR A 29 4.44 16.66 0.10
CA THR A 29 3.45 15.81 -0.59
C THR A 29 2.02 16.21 -0.21
N GLY A 30 1.74 16.38 1.09
CA GLY A 30 0.44 16.83 1.56
C GLY A 30 0.10 18.25 1.10
N ALA A 31 1.07 19.18 1.19
CA ALA A 31 0.90 20.57 0.76
C ALA A 31 0.70 20.70 -0.75
N PHE A 32 1.39 19.88 -1.56
CA PHE A 32 1.26 19.84 -3.01
C PHE A 32 -0.17 19.49 -3.43
N PHE A 33 -0.74 18.41 -2.88
CA PHE A 33 -2.11 18.03 -3.17
C PHE A 33 -3.13 19.01 -2.59
N LEU A 34 -2.91 19.51 -1.38
CA LEU A 34 -3.77 20.54 -0.78
C LEU A 34 -3.83 21.80 -1.65
N PHE A 35 -2.68 22.26 -2.13
CA PHE A 35 -2.58 23.45 -2.97
C PHE A 35 -3.37 23.29 -4.27
N ILE A 36 -3.23 22.16 -4.97
CA ILE A 36 -4.02 21.85 -6.17
C ILE A 36 -5.52 21.95 -5.85
N GLY A 37 -5.95 21.35 -4.75
CA GLY A 37 -7.37 21.37 -4.38
C GLY A 37 -7.91 22.79 -4.10
N LEU A 38 -7.12 23.62 -3.42
CA LEU A 38 -7.49 25.00 -3.10
C LEU A 38 -7.59 25.92 -4.34
N VAL A 39 -6.75 25.69 -5.36
CA VAL A 39 -6.76 26.53 -6.59
C VAL A 39 -7.69 26.02 -7.69
N SER A 40 -8.23 24.80 -7.56
CA SER A 40 -9.04 24.16 -8.62
C SER A 40 -10.52 24.49 -8.58
N GLY A 41 -11.01 25.23 -7.59
CA GLY A 41 -12.43 25.52 -7.42
C GLY A 41 -12.69 26.67 -6.46
N THR A 42 -13.94 27.15 -6.42
CA THR A 42 -14.32 28.18 -5.45
C THR A 42 -14.34 27.61 -4.03
N PRO A 43 -14.02 28.40 -2.99
CA PRO A 43 -14.07 27.93 -1.60
C PRO A 43 -15.41 27.31 -1.20
N ALA A 44 -16.53 27.87 -1.70
CA ALA A 44 -17.86 27.36 -1.43
C ALA A 44 -18.12 25.98 -2.06
N ALA A 45 -17.76 25.78 -3.33
CA ALA A 45 -17.90 24.49 -4.00
C ALA A 45 -17.01 23.43 -3.34
N ASN A 46 -15.77 23.79 -3.02
CA ASN A 46 -14.83 22.92 -2.34
C ASN A 46 -15.34 22.50 -0.95
N TRP A 47 -15.90 23.43 -0.19
CA TRP A 47 -16.49 23.14 1.13
C TRP A 47 -17.71 22.20 1.02
N SER A 48 -18.62 22.49 0.09
CA SER A 48 -19.79 21.65 -0.15
C SER A 48 -19.39 20.22 -0.55
N GLY A 49 -18.43 20.08 -1.46
CA GLY A 49 -17.95 18.76 -1.89
C GLY A 49 -17.22 17.99 -0.77
N LEU A 50 -16.50 18.69 0.11
CA LEU A 50 -15.88 18.07 1.30
C LEU A 50 -16.94 17.56 2.27
N LEU A 51 -18.02 18.32 2.49
CA LEU A 51 -19.14 17.86 3.32
C LEU A 51 -19.76 16.60 2.72
N THR A 52 -20.00 16.56 1.40
CA THR A 52 -20.50 15.36 0.72
C THR A 52 -19.56 14.16 0.90
N ILE A 53 -18.25 14.36 0.78
CA ILE A 53 -17.26 13.30 1.04
C ILE A 53 -17.37 12.76 2.48
N LEU A 54 -17.50 13.64 3.47
CA LEU A 54 -17.56 13.25 4.89
C LEU A 54 -18.86 12.55 5.28
N THR A 55 -19.97 12.83 4.59
CA THR A 55 -21.32 12.33 4.92
C THR A 55 -21.83 11.23 3.99
N SER A 56 -20.96 10.66 3.14
CA SER A 56 -21.32 9.60 2.20
C SER A 56 -20.67 8.26 2.55
N PRO A 57 -21.34 7.12 2.25
CA PRO A 57 -20.70 5.82 2.31
C PRO A 57 -19.56 5.76 1.28
N SER A 58 -18.43 5.19 1.68
CA SER A 58 -17.18 5.25 0.91
C SER A 58 -16.66 3.84 0.63
N ASN A 59 -17.34 3.06 -0.22
CA ASN A 59 -16.91 1.73 -0.62
C ASN A 59 -15.61 1.78 -1.47
N LEU A 60 -14.99 0.62 -1.72
CA LEU A 60 -13.68 0.48 -2.39
C LEU A 60 -13.53 1.26 -3.70
N LEU A 61 -14.57 1.37 -4.50
CA LEU A 61 -14.52 2.10 -5.77
C LEU A 61 -15.39 3.36 -5.74
N THR A 62 -15.50 4.03 -4.59
CA THR A 62 -16.11 5.35 -4.47
C THR A 62 -15.07 6.45 -4.72
N ASP A 63 -15.01 6.92 -5.96
CA ASP A 63 -14.14 8.00 -6.42
C ASP A 63 -14.59 9.36 -5.87
N TYR A 64 -13.71 10.03 -5.13
CA TYR A 64 -14.03 11.32 -4.54
C TYR A 64 -14.06 12.46 -5.57
N PHE A 65 -13.48 12.29 -6.76
CA PHE A 65 -13.69 13.23 -7.86
C PHE A 65 -15.13 13.19 -8.36
N ALA A 66 -15.72 12.00 -8.45
CA ALA A 66 -17.12 11.82 -8.83
C ALA A 66 -18.08 12.25 -7.70
N LEU A 67 -17.69 12.02 -6.45
CA LEU A 67 -18.54 12.28 -5.29
C LEU A 67 -18.54 13.74 -4.83
N GLY A 68 -17.36 14.34 -4.66
CA GLY A 68 -17.19 15.68 -4.09
C GLY A 68 -16.58 16.70 -5.05
N GLY A 69 -16.15 16.27 -6.24
CA GLY A 69 -15.50 17.15 -7.22
C GLY A 69 -13.98 17.22 -7.09
N PHE A 70 -13.33 17.76 -8.12
CA PHE A 70 -11.87 17.79 -8.27
C PHE A 70 -11.16 18.45 -7.09
N GLY A 71 -11.55 19.69 -6.74
CA GLY A 71 -10.91 20.46 -5.67
C GLY A 71 -11.07 19.81 -4.29
N SER A 72 -12.29 19.37 -3.93
CA SER A 72 -12.58 18.73 -2.65
C SER A 72 -11.83 17.41 -2.45
N ALA A 73 -11.68 16.59 -3.49
CA ALA A 73 -10.92 15.35 -3.40
C ALA A 73 -9.43 15.62 -3.08
N PHE A 74 -8.81 16.59 -3.76
CA PHE A 74 -7.43 16.99 -3.49
C PHE A 74 -7.25 17.63 -2.10
N ILE A 75 -8.23 18.42 -1.63
CA ILE A 75 -8.20 18.97 -0.27
C ILE A 75 -8.28 17.84 0.77
N ASN A 76 -9.17 16.86 0.58
CA ASN A 76 -9.26 15.69 1.47
C ASN A 76 -7.90 14.97 1.56
N VAL A 77 -7.27 14.70 0.41
CA VAL A 77 -5.94 14.08 0.33
C VAL A 77 -4.87 14.88 1.06
N GLY A 78 -4.81 16.19 0.79
CA GLY A 78 -3.83 17.07 1.41
C GLY A 78 -3.98 17.11 2.94
N ILE A 79 -5.21 17.27 3.44
CA ILE A 79 -5.50 17.30 4.88
C ILE A 79 -5.12 15.97 5.54
N LEU A 80 -5.58 14.83 5.01
CA LEU A 80 -5.31 13.53 5.63
C LEU A 80 -3.82 13.19 5.61
N THR A 81 -3.10 13.58 4.55
CA THR A 81 -1.64 13.42 4.48
C THR A 81 -0.93 14.26 5.54
N LEU A 82 -1.25 15.56 5.62
CA LEU A 82 -0.63 16.47 6.59
C LEU A 82 -0.96 16.08 8.04
N LEU A 83 -2.18 15.65 8.32
CA LEU A 83 -2.56 15.12 9.64
C LEU A 83 -1.77 13.85 9.98
N SER A 84 -1.59 12.93 9.04
CA SER A 84 -0.79 11.72 9.25
C SER A 84 0.67 12.05 9.57
N VAL A 85 1.24 13.02 8.86
CA VAL A 85 2.60 13.54 9.13
C VAL A 85 2.67 14.23 10.50
N LEU A 86 1.67 15.04 10.85
CA LEU A 86 1.60 15.74 12.12
C LEU A 86 1.52 14.76 13.30
N VAL A 87 0.70 13.71 13.19
CA VAL A 87 0.62 12.66 14.21
C VAL A 87 1.96 11.95 14.37
N ALA A 88 2.61 11.57 13.27
CA ALA A 88 3.95 10.95 13.33
C ALA A 88 4.99 11.86 13.98
N TYR A 89 4.97 13.16 13.65
CA TYR A 89 5.87 14.16 14.21
C TYR A 89 5.63 14.37 15.71
N ARG A 90 4.37 14.52 16.14
CA ARG A 90 3.97 14.69 17.55
C ARG A 90 4.35 13.48 18.40
N GLN A 91 4.22 12.28 17.84
CA GLN A 91 4.63 11.03 18.47
C GLN A 91 6.14 10.75 18.40
N LYS A 92 6.93 11.69 17.83
CA LYS A 92 8.39 11.62 17.69
C LYS A 92 8.87 10.32 17.04
N VAL A 93 8.12 9.81 16.07
CA VAL A 93 8.41 8.52 15.43
C VAL A 93 9.57 8.69 14.45
N ILE A 94 10.44 7.69 14.39
CA ILE A 94 11.52 7.63 13.41
C ILE A 94 10.91 7.28 12.05
N LEU A 95 11.01 8.19 11.09
CA LEU A 95 10.54 7.92 9.73
C LEU A 95 11.46 6.91 9.05
N ASN A 96 10.89 5.76 8.74
CA ASN A 96 11.49 4.61 8.07
C ASN A 96 10.67 4.22 6.83
N GLY A 97 11.17 3.30 6.01
CA GLY A 97 10.46 2.83 4.80
C GLY A 97 8.99 2.45 5.04
N PRO A 98 8.66 1.61 6.03
CA PRO A 98 7.26 1.23 6.24
C PRO A 98 6.36 2.38 6.73
N LEU A 99 6.87 3.36 7.47
CA LEU A 99 6.09 4.55 7.85
C LEU A 99 5.89 5.51 6.67
N PHE A 100 6.82 5.58 5.72
CA PHE A 100 6.58 6.23 4.43
C PHE A 100 5.47 5.53 3.65
N ALA A 101 5.51 4.20 3.60
CA ALA A 101 4.49 3.40 2.95
C ALA A 101 3.11 3.61 3.58
N SER A 102 3.01 3.68 4.91
CA SER A 102 1.73 3.89 5.58
C SER A 102 1.16 5.29 5.35
N ILE A 103 1.98 6.34 5.40
CA ILE A 103 1.53 7.72 5.14
C ILE A 103 1.08 7.87 3.68
N LEU A 104 1.85 7.37 2.71
CA LEU A 104 1.46 7.44 1.30
C LEU A 104 0.27 6.54 0.95
N THR A 105 0.05 5.46 1.71
CA THR A 105 -1.20 4.69 1.62
C THR A 105 -2.39 5.53 2.09
N VAL A 106 -2.25 6.28 3.19
CA VAL A 106 -3.29 7.24 3.59
C VAL A 106 -3.52 8.29 2.50
N THR A 107 -2.44 8.87 1.95
CA THR A 107 -2.52 9.82 0.83
C THR A 107 -3.30 9.24 -0.35
N GLY A 108 -2.95 8.03 -0.79
CA GLY A 108 -3.59 7.39 -1.94
C GLY A 108 -5.06 7.05 -1.69
N PHE A 109 -5.37 6.38 -0.59
CA PHE A 109 -6.76 6.08 -0.22
C PHE A 109 -7.60 7.33 0.06
N SER A 110 -7.00 8.49 0.30
CA SER A 110 -7.78 9.71 0.47
C SER A 110 -8.41 10.22 -0.84
N PHE A 111 -8.04 9.66 -2.01
CA PHE A 111 -8.74 9.90 -3.27
C PHE A 111 -10.01 9.04 -3.42
N PHE A 112 -10.15 7.97 -2.63
CA PHE A 112 -11.27 7.05 -2.72
C PHE A 112 -11.46 6.25 -1.43
N GLY A 113 -12.67 6.25 -0.87
CA GLY A 113 -12.96 5.36 0.25
C GLY A 113 -12.54 5.86 1.65
N LYS A 114 -11.64 6.86 1.74
CA LYS A 114 -11.08 7.32 3.02
C LYS A 114 -11.18 8.83 3.21
N ASN A 115 -11.77 9.24 4.32
CA ASN A 115 -11.84 10.63 4.76
C ASN A 115 -11.62 10.74 6.27
N LEU A 116 -11.67 11.98 6.78
CA LEU A 116 -11.38 12.24 8.18
C LEU A 116 -12.37 11.55 9.13
N TYR A 117 -13.66 11.60 8.82
CA TYR A 117 -14.72 11.02 9.64
C TYR A 117 -14.56 9.50 9.78
N ASN A 118 -14.43 8.80 8.65
CA ASN A 118 -14.46 7.34 8.65
C ASN A 118 -13.12 6.68 9.04
N SER A 119 -12.05 7.48 9.26
CA SER A 119 -10.72 6.97 9.65
C SER A 119 -10.41 7.12 11.14
N ILE A 120 -10.95 8.14 11.80
CA ILE A 120 -10.48 8.56 13.12
C ILE A 120 -10.77 7.52 14.21
N SER A 121 -11.92 6.84 14.16
CA SER A 121 -12.30 5.81 15.12
C SER A 121 -11.41 4.57 15.04
N ILE A 122 -10.90 4.22 13.85
CA ILE A 122 -9.96 3.11 13.69
C ILE A 122 -8.61 3.46 14.33
N ILE A 123 -8.11 4.67 14.08
CA ILE A 123 -6.87 5.15 14.71
C ILE A 123 -7.03 5.21 16.23
N LEU A 124 -8.18 5.66 16.72
CA LEU A 124 -8.52 5.64 18.14
C LEU A 124 -8.54 4.22 18.71
N GLY A 125 -9.10 3.24 18.01
CA GLY A 125 -9.06 1.84 18.43
C GLY A 125 -7.65 1.28 18.57
N VAL A 126 -6.74 1.62 17.63
CA VAL A 126 -5.32 1.24 17.73
C VAL A 126 -4.62 1.96 18.89
N TYR A 127 -4.97 3.22 19.15
CA TYR A 127 -4.47 3.95 20.32
C TYR A 127 -4.92 3.27 21.62
N LEU A 128 -6.21 2.91 21.73
CA LEU A 128 -6.74 2.19 22.89
C LEU A 128 -6.09 0.82 23.06
N TYR A 129 -5.77 0.12 21.97
CA TYR A 129 -4.97 -1.11 22.04
C TYR A 129 -3.60 -0.85 22.67
N ALA A 130 -2.89 0.19 22.23
CA ALA A 130 -1.58 0.55 22.77
C ALA A 130 -1.64 0.85 24.27
N VAL A 131 -2.69 1.55 24.72
CA VAL A 131 -2.97 1.80 26.14
C VAL A 131 -3.24 0.48 26.88
N PHE A 132 -4.11 -0.38 26.34
CA PHE A 132 -4.46 -1.67 26.95
C PHE A 132 -3.23 -2.57 27.18
N VAL A 133 -2.29 -2.59 26.24
CA VAL A 133 -1.05 -3.38 26.36
C VAL A 133 0.10 -2.64 27.05
N ASN A 134 -0.15 -1.44 27.59
CA ASN A 134 0.85 -0.60 28.27
C ASN A 134 2.10 -0.31 27.41
N LYS A 135 1.89 0.07 26.15
CA LYS A 135 2.96 0.42 25.21
C LYS A 135 2.71 1.81 24.59
N PRO A 136 3.77 2.53 24.18
CA PRO A 136 3.61 3.83 23.56
C PRO A 136 2.95 3.70 22.18
N PHE A 137 1.98 4.57 21.88
CA PHE A 137 1.27 4.58 20.60
C PHE A 137 2.21 4.75 19.39
N SER A 138 3.39 5.36 19.57
CA SER A 138 4.42 5.48 18.55
C SER A 138 4.84 4.14 17.94
N GLN A 139 4.70 3.01 18.66
CA GLN A 139 4.97 1.66 18.16
C GLN A 139 3.84 1.12 17.27
N TYR A 140 2.62 1.65 17.39
CA TYR A 140 1.42 1.15 16.71
C TYR A 140 0.87 2.12 15.66
N ILE A 141 1.39 3.34 15.57
CA ILE A 141 0.94 4.37 14.61
C ILE A 141 0.87 3.84 13.17
N MET A 142 1.87 3.04 12.75
CA MET A 142 1.93 2.47 11.42
C MET A 142 0.76 1.52 11.16
N ILE A 143 0.39 0.71 12.15
CA ILE A 143 -0.76 -0.19 12.09
C ILE A 143 -2.05 0.61 11.99
N GLY A 144 -2.19 1.72 12.72
CA GLY A 144 -3.37 2.61 12.60
C GLY A 144 -3.50 3.29 11.24
N LEU A 145 -2.38 3.78 10.69
CA LEU A 145 -2.37 4.43 9.38
C LEU A 145 -2.69 3.46 8.24
N PHE A 146 -2.13 2.24 8.26
CA PHE A 146 -2.51 1.21 7.29
C PHE A 146 -3.91 0.66 7.53
N GLY A 147 -4.28 0.43 8.80
CA GLY A 147 -5.53 -0.21 9.20
C GLY A 147 -6.77 0.63 8.91
N SER A 148 -6.63 1.94 8.78
CA SER A 148 -7.66 2.82 8.22
C SER A 148 -7.90 2.58 6.71
N ALA A 149 -7.40 1.48 6.13
CA ALA A 149 -7.96 0.89 4.91
C ALA A 149 -9.37 0.31 5.11
N LEU A 150 -9.79 0.10 6.36
CA LEU A 150 -11.15 -0.36 6.75
C LEU A 150 -12.12 0.77 7.04
N SER A 151 -11.73 2.01 6.76
CA SER A 151 -12.59 3.19 6.80
C SER A 151 -13.94 3.04 6.10
N PRO A 152 -14.07 2.30 4.97
CA PRO A 152 -15.37 2.04 4.37
C PRO A 152 -16.39 1.42 5.34
N VAL A 153 -15.96 0.52 6.24
CA VAL A 153 -16.83 -0.11 7.24
C VAL A 153 -17.54 0.93 8.09
N VAL A 154 -16.80 1.92 8.59
CA VAL A 154 -17.34 2.99 9.45
C VAL A 154 -18.38 3.80 8.67
N SER A 155 -18.02 4.30 7.49
CA SER A 155 -18.94 5.11 6.67
C SER A 155 -20.15 4.31 6.16
N TYR A 156 -19.99 3.02 5.89
CA TYR A 156 -21.07 2.16 5.41
C TYR A 156 -22.09 1.89 6.52
N ILE A 157 -21.66 1.62 7.75
CA ILE A 157 -22.57 1.47 8.89
C ILE A 157 -23.26 2.81 9.20
N THR A 158 -22.52 3.92 9.16
CA THR A 158 -23.09 5.24 9.46
C THR A 158 -24.10 5.70 8.42
N PHE A 159 -23.75 5.64 7.12
CA PHE A 159 -24.53 6.27 6.06
C PHE A 159 -25.15 5.28 5.07
N GLY A 160 -24.58 4.08 4.92
CA GLY A 160 -25.01 3.07 3.95
C GLY A 160 -26.14 2.16 4.44
N MET A 161 -26.15 1.78 5.72
CA MET A 161 -27.14 0.86 6.30
C MET A 161 -28.52 1.48 6.58
N ARG A 162 -28.68 2.81 6.36
CA ARG A 162 -29.94 3.55 6.53
C ARG A 162 -30.55 3.48 7.94
N PHE A 163 -29.72 3.31 8.97
CA PHE A 163 -30.14 3.52 10.35
C PHE A 163 -30.46 4.99 10.63
N PRO A 164 -31.22 5.31 11.69
CA PRO A 164 -31.30 6.68 12.19
C PRO A 164 -29.89 7.22 12.42
N LEU A 165 -29.62 8.46 11.96
CA LEU A 165 -28.26 9.01 11.88
C LEU A 165 -27.46 8.84 13.17
N LEU A 166 -28.05 9.13 14.33
CA LEU A 166 -27.38 9.00 15.61
C LEU A 166 -26.96 7.55 15.91
N VAL A 167 -27.82 6.58 15.60
CA VAL A 167 -27.54 5.15 15.76
C VAL A 167 -26.43 4.73 14.79
N GLY A 168 -26.48 5.16 13.53
CA GLY A 168 -25.45 4.90 12.54
C GLY A 168 -24.08 5.48 12.92
N ILE A 169 -24.04 6.69 13.48
CA ILE A 169 -22.82 7.32 13.99
C ILE A 169 -22.23 6.50 15.14
N LEU A 170 -23.06 6.12 16.12
CA LEU A 170 -22.62 5.33 17.27
C LEU A 170 -22.09 3.96 16.83
N LEU A 171 -22.88 3.19 16.07
CA LEU A 171 -22.49 1.85 15.62
C LEU A 171 -21.27 1.88 14.70
N GLY A 172 -21.20 2.84 13.77
CA GLY A 172 -20.07 2.98 12.86
C GLY A 172 -18.76 3.26 13.59
N ASN A 173 -18.77 4.18 14.56
CA ASN A 173 -17.58 4.50 15.34
C ASN A 173 -17.20 3.39 16.32
N LEU A 174 -18.17 2.69 16.92
CA LEU A 174 -17.89 1.49 17.72
C LEU A 174 -17.24 0.39 16.89
N ALA A 175 -17.72 0.14 15.67
CA ALA A 175 -17.10 -0.80 14.76
C ALA A 175 -15.67 -0.37 14.38
N GLY A 176 -15.45 0.92 14.11
CA GLY A 176 -14.11 1.46 13.85
C GLY A 176 -13.15 1.23 15.02
N ILE A 177 -13.57 1.52 16.25
CA ILE A 177 -12.78 1.27 17.45
C ILE A 177 -12.48 -0.23 17.61
N ALA A 178 -13.48 -1.10 17.43
CA ALA A 178 -13.30 -2.55 17.50
C ALA A 178 -12.28 -3.05 16.46
N ILE A 179 -12.37 -2.59 15.21
CA ILE A 179 -11.40 -2.88 14.16
C ILE A 179 -9.98 -2.46 14.59
N GLY A 180 -9.84 -1.24 15.13
CA GLY A 180 -8.55 -0.74 15.62
C GLY A 180 -7.95 -1.61 16.73
N LEU A 181 -8.77 -2.16 17.63
CA LEU A 181 -8.33 -3.07 18.68
C LEU A 181 -7.86 -4.43 18.14
N LEU A 182 -8.49 -4.93 17.07
CA LEU A 182 -8.20 -6.24 16.47
C LEU A 182 -6.98 -6.21 15.54
N LEU A 183 -6.66 -5.07 14.95
CA LEU A 183 -5.61 -4.94 13.93
C LEU A 183 -4.21 -5.36 14.43
N PRO A 184 -3.67 -4.82 15.55
CA PRO A 184 -2.31 -5.17 15.98
C PRO A 184 -2.05 -6.65 16.26
N PRO A 185 -2.90 -7.39 17.01
CA PRO A 185 -2.64 -8.81 17.28
C PRO A 185 -2.78 -9.67 16.02
N LEU A 186 -3.74 -9.37 15.14
CA LEU A 186 -3.91 -10.12 13.89
C LEU A 186 -2.77 -9.86 12.90
N ALA A 187 -2.27 -8.62 12.83
CA ALA A 187 -1.15 -8.24 11.98
C ALA A 187 0.14 -9.03 12.26
N ALA A 188 0.38 -9.39 13.53
CA ALA A 188 1.52 -10.20 13.90
C ALA A 188 1.41 -11.64 13.36
N GLN A 189 0.22 -12.23 13.42
CA GLN A 189 -0.03 -13.60 12.97
C GLN A 189 -0.02 -13.71 11.44
N THR A 190 -0.60 -12.73 10.76
CA THR A 190 -0.62 -12.70 9.29
C THR A 190 0.77 -12.62 8.68
N LEU A 191 1.71 -11.91 9.34
CA LEU A 191 3.10 -11.83 8.87
C LEU A 191 3.76 -13.20 8.80
N VAL A 192 3.48 -14.07 9.78
CA VAL A 192 3.98 -15.45 9.83
C VAL A 192 3.36 -16.28 8.72
N PHE A 193 2.04 -16.16 8.50
CA PHE A 193 1.30 -16.89 7.47
C PHE A 193 1.94 -16.75 6.07
N HIS A 194 2.27 -15.53 5.66
CA HIS A 194 2.83 -15.25 4.35
C HIS A 194 4.37 -15.11 4.34
N ARG A 195 5.05 -15.38 5.48
CA ARG A 195 6.52 -15.38 5.65
C ARG A 195 7.23 -14.12 5.15
N GLY A 196 6.58 -12.96 5.21
CA GLY A 196 7.15 -11.68 4.74
C GLY A 196 7.27 -11.53 3.20
N PHE A 197 6.53 -12.30 2.41
CA PHE A 197 6.54 -12.21 0.94
C PHE A 197 5.43 -11.35 0.31
N THR A 198 4.44 -10.90 1.09
CA THR A 198 3.65 -9.73 0.71
C THR A 198 4.14 -8.53 1.50
N LEU A 199 4.29 -7.40 0.80
CA LEU A 199 4.55 -6.11 1.42
C LEU A 199 3.30 -5.57 2.15
N TYR A 200 2.13 -6.06 1.79
CA TYR A 200 0.83 -5.55 2.26
C TYR A 200 0.28 -6.37 3.42
N ASN A 201 1.11 -6.69 4.42
CA ASN A 201 0.70 -7.48 5.58
C ASN A 201 -0.57 -6.92 6.26
N ILE A 202 -0.59 -5.62 6.57
CA ILE A 202 -1.78 -4.98 7.17
C ILE A 202 -2.98 -4.97 6.21
N GLY A 203 -2.74 -4.97 4.90
CA GLY A 203 -3.81 -5.15 3.91
C GLY A 203 -4.42 -6.55 3.95
N PHE A 204 -3.58 -7.58 4.12
CA PHE A 204 -4.05 -8.95 4.37
C PHE A 204 -4.82 -9.06 5.68
N THR A 205 -4.30 -8.49 6.76
CA THR A 205 -4.99 -8.40 8.06
C THR A 205 -6.34 -7.70 7.94
N SER A 206 -6.38 -6.57 7.23
CA SER A 206 -7.60 -5.79 7.01
C SER A 206 -8.64 -6.61 6.23
N GLY A 207 -8.20 -7.34 5.21
CA GLY A 207 -9.06 -8.26 4.45
C GLY A 207 -9.71 -9.34 5.32
N LEU A 208 -8.95 -9.98 6.22
CA LEU A 208 -9.49 -10.97 7.15
C LEU A 208 -10.55 -10.36 8.09
N ILE A 209 -10.29 -9.17 8.63
CA ILE A 209 -11.24 -8.44 9.48
C ILE A 209 -12.50 -8.07 8.70
N ALA A 210 -12.34 -7.52 7.48
CA ALA A 210 -13.47 -7.11 6.64
C ALA A 210 -14.33 -8.30 6.21
N MET A 211 -13.70 -9.44 5.90
CA MET A 211 -14.37 -10.70 5.60
C MET A 211 -15.19 -11.18 6.80
N ALA A 212 -14.60 -11.20 8.01
CA ALA A 212 -15.31 -11.59 9.23
C ALA A 212 -16.49 -10.66 9.51
N PHE A 213 -16.28 -9.35 9.39
CA PHE A 213 -17.32 -8.35 9.59
C PHE A 213 -18.48 -8.52 8.58
N THR A 214 -18.13 -8.70 7.30
CA THR A 214 -19.10 -8.95 6.22
C THR A 214 -19.88 -10.24 6.43
N ALA A 215 -19.21 -11.31 6.89
CA ALA A 215 -19.87 -12.58 7.20
C ALA A 215 -20.91 -12.42 8.32
N VAL A 216 -20.58 -11.67 9.38
CA VAL A 216 -21.52 -11.37 10.47
C VAL A 216 -22.71 -10.54 9.96
N LEU A 217 -22.49 -9.50 9.15
CA LEU A 217 -23.58 -8.73 8.57
C LEU A 217 -24.53 -9.60 7.71
N ARG A 218 -23.96 -10.45 6.86
CA ARG A 218 -24.72 -11.37 6.01
C ARG A 218 -25.49 -12.42 6.81
N LEU A 219 -24.97 -12.86 7.97
CA LEU A 219 -25.68 -13.75 8.89
C LEU A 219 -27.00 -13.13 9.38
N PHE A 220 -27.03 -11.81 9.59
CA PHE A 220 -28.24 -11.06 9.94
C PHE A 220 -29.02 -10.55 8.71
N SER A 221 -28.79 -11.13 7.53
CA SER A 221 -29.45 -10.78 6.26
C SER A 221 -29.21 -9.35 5.76
N TYR A 222 -28.17 -8.67 6.24
CA TYR A 222 -27.74 -7.40 5.65
C TYR A 222 -26.88 -7.64 4.41
N SER A 223 -27.41 -7.31 3.24
CA SER A 223 -26.64 -7.31 1.98
C SER A 223 -25.78 -6.05 1.90
N ILE A 224 -24.48 -6.23 1.68
CA ILE A 224 -23.58 -5.12 1.36
C ILE A 224 -23.72 -4.82 -0.13
N VAL A 225 -24.23 -3.64 -0.46
CA VAL A 225 -24.31 -3.19 -1.85
C VAL A 225 -22.96 -2.60 -2.23
N GLU A 226 -22.29 -3.24 -3.19
CA GLU A 226 -21.09 -2.67 -3.81
C GLU A 226 -21.51 -1.53 -4.74
N ASN A 227 -21.25 -0.29 -4.32
CA ASN A 227 -21.44 0.88 -5.17
C ASN A 227 -20.10 1.29 -5.80
N THR A 228 -19.99 1.06 -7.10
CA THR A 228 -18.88 1.58 -7.90
C THR A 228 -19.28 2.95 -8.44
N LEU A 229 -18.56 4.00 -8.02
CA LEU A 229 -18.76 5.37 -8.48
C LEU A 229 -17.41 5.87 -8.97
N VAL A 230 -17.25 6.06 -10.27
CA VAL A 230 -15.96 6.41 -10.88
C VAL A 230 -16.16 7.54 -11.89
N SER A 231 -15.28 8.55 -11.88
CA SER A 231 -15.25 9.59 -12.91
C SER A 231 -13.97 9.51 -13.73
N ASN A 232 -14.12 9.52 -15.05
CA ASN A 232 -13.01 9.59 -16.00
C ASN A 232 -12.85 10.98 -16.62
N GLU A 233 -13.63 11.97 -16.18
CA GLU A 233 -13.64 13.33 -16.75
C GLU A 233 -12.28 14.03 -16.55
N TYR A 234 -11.64 13.77 -15.41
CA TYR A 234 -10.39 14.42 -15.02
C TYR A 234 -9.14 13.66 -15.49
N HIS A 235 -9.29 12.69 -16.40
CA HIS A 235 -8.19 11.84 -16.85
C HIS A 235 -6.96 12.65 -17.29
N SER A 236 -7.12 13.59 -18.23
CA SER A 236 -5.99 14.33 -18.81
C SER A 236 -5.26 15.22 -17.78
N PRO A 237 -5.95 16.03 -16.95
CA PRO A 237 -5.29 16.75 -15.85
C PRO A 237 -4.53 15.82 -14.88
N LEU A 238 -5.12 14.67 -14.53
CA LEU A 238 -4.49 13.72 -13.62
C LEU A 238 -3.20 13.12 -14.18
N VAL A 239 -3.12 12.86 -15.49
CA VAL A 239 -1.88 12.42 -16.14
C VAL A 239 -0.76 13.42 -15.88
N TRP A 240 -0.98 14.70 -16.17
CA TRP A 240 0.04 15.74 -15.96
C TRP A 240 0.42 15.91 -14.49
N ILE A 241 -0.55 15.91 -13.59
CA ILE A 241 -0.30 16.07 -12.14
C ILE A 241 0.53 14.90 -11.61
N ILE A 242 0.17 13.66 -11.93
CA ILE A 242 0.81 12.47 -11.39
C ILE A 242 2.22 12.28 -11.98
N PHE A 243 2.39 12.43 -13.29
CA PHE A 243 3.72 12.39 -13.90
C PHE A 243 4.61 13.53 -13.38
N GLY A 244 4.08 14.75 -13.28
CA GLY A 244 4.78 15.89 -12.70
C GLY A 244 5.21 15.65 -11.26
N PHE A 245 4.32 15.11 -10.43
CA PHE A 245 4.62 14.77 -9.04
C PHE A 245 5.75 13.73 -8.93
N PHE A 246 5.74 12.68 -9.75
CA PHE A 246 6.80 11.66 -9.72
C PHE A 246 8.12 12.16 -10.30
N LEU A 247 8.11 13.02 -11.33
CA LEU A 247 9.32 13.69 -11.82
C LEU A 247 9.92 14.61 -10.73
N LEU A 248 9.08 15.37 -10.02
CA LEU A 248 9.51 16.17 -8.87
C LEU A 248 10.10 15.28 -7.76
N THR A 249 9.49 14.12 -7.51
CA THR A 249 9.99 13.14 -6.53
C THR A 249 11.37 12.61 -6.91
N VAL A 250 11.59 12.28 -8.19
CA VAL A 250 12.92 11.94 -8.72
C VAL A 250 13.89 13.11 -8.54
N GLY A 251 13.47 14.34 -8.85
CA GLY A 251 14.26 15.56 -8.66
C GLY A 251 14.70 15.79 -7.21
N PHE A 252 13.78 15.67 -6.24
CA PHE A 252 14.12 15.70 -4.81
C PHE A 252 15.11 14.61 -4.42
N GLY A 253 14.92 13.40 -4.97
CA GLY A 253 15.84 12.29 -4.77
C GLY A 253 17.27 12.59 -5.24
N PHE A 254 17.42 13.12 -6.45
CA PHE A 254 18.71 13.56 -6.98
C PHE A 254 19.32 14.66 -6.12
N TYR A 255 18.55 15.70 -5.77
CA TYR A 255 19.02 16.80 -4.93
C TYR A 255 19.52 16.31 -3.57
N TYR A 256 18.76 15.43 -2.88
CA TYR A 256 19.16 14.87 -1.60
C TYR A 256 20.34 13.89 -1.70
N ASN A 257 20.59 13.32 -2.88
CA ASN A 257 21.75 12.50 -3.16
C ASN A 257 22.92 13.30 -3.77
N SER A 258 22.89 14.63 -3.71
CA SER A 258 23.92 15.53 -4.29
C SER A 258 24.20 15.22 -5.77
N PHE A 259 23.14 14.95 -6.54
CA PHE A 259 23.17 14.59 -7.95
C PHE A 259 23.97 13.32 -8.29
N ARG A 260 24.14 12.43 -7.31
CA ARG A 260 24.76 11.11 -7.50
C ARG A 260 23.67 10.02 -7.51
N LEU A 261 24.02 8.84 -8.01
CA LEU A 261 23.15 7.64 -8.00
C LEU A 261 23.55 6.62 -6.91
N SER A 262 24.28 7.08 -5.88
CA SER A 262 24.69 6.21 -4.77
C SER A 262 23.48 5.60 -4.06
N GLY A 263 23.51 4.29 -3.80
CA GLY A 263 22.43 3.56 -3.13
C GLY A 263 21.39 2.93 -4.07
N ILE A 264 21.29 3.37 -5.34
CA ILE A 264 20.31 2.78 -6.28
C ILE A 264 20.60 1.31 -6.59
N ARG A 265 21.88 0.98 -6.76
CA ARG A 265 22.31 -0.40 -7.00
C ARG A 265 21.93 -1.31 -5.84
N GLU A 266 22.13 -0.85 -4.61
CA GLU A 266 21.77 -1.61 -3.40
C GLU A 266 20.27 -1.89 -3.33
N ILE A 267 19.42 -0.92 -3.70
CA ILE A 267 17.97 -1.13 -3.81
C ILE A 267 17.67 -2.23 -4.84
N PHE A 268 18.28 -2.16 -6.03
CA PHE A 268 17.98 -3.06 -7.14
C PHE A 268 18.55 -4.48 -6.98
N ASP A 269 19.57 -4.63 -6.14
CA ASP A 269 20.18 -5.92 -5.80
C ASP A 269 19.50 -6.53 -4.55
N SER A 270 18.60 -5.81 -3.90
CA SER A 270 17.79 -6.32 -2.78
C SER A 270 16.67 -7.26 -3.26
N SER A 271 16.33 -8.26 -2.45
CA SER A 271 15.21 -9.15 -2.75
C SER A 271 13.85 -8.53 -2.38
N GLY A 272 13.81 -7.55 -1.48
CA GLY A 272 12.59 -7.01 -0.89
C GLY A 272 11.93 -7.90 0.18
N LYS A 273 12.43 -9.12 0.41
CA LYS A 273 11.90 -10.08 1.40
C LYS A 273 12.12 -9.60 2.83
N LEU A 274 11.20 -9.96 3.75
CA LEU A 274 11.20 -9.51 5.15
C LEU A 274 11.24 -7.99 5.25
N THR A 275 10.58 -7.32 4.29
CA THR A 275 10.26 -5.90 4.41
C THR A 275 11.51 -5.01 4.52
N THR A 276 12.30 -4.98 3.45
CA THR A 276 13.58 -4.25 3.39
C THR A 276 13.37 -2.74 3.41
N ASP A 277 13.90 -2.05 4.43
CA ASP A 277 13.82 -0.60 4.57
C ASP A 277 14.90 0.11 3.72
N PHE A 278 14.51 0.61 2.54
CA PHE A 278 15.42 1.31 1.64
C PHE A 278 15.87 2.66 2.17
N ILE A 279 15.08 3.30 3.04
CA ILE A 279 15.49 4.56 3.67
C ILE A 279 16.65 4.31 4.62
N ALA A 280 16.60 3.23 5.39
CA ALA A 280 17.66 2.85 6.30
C ALA A 280 18.91 2.36 5.56
N ASN A 281 18.75 1.55 4.52
CA ASN A 281 19.87 0.91 3.81
C ASN A 281 20.54 1.88 2.83
N SER A 282 19.77 2.46 1.91
CA SER A 282 20.29 3.20 0.77
C SER A 282 20.17 4.72 0.91
N GLY A 283 19.46 5.18 1.93
CA GLY A 283 19.29 6.60 2.25
C GLY A 283 18.17 7.27 1.45
N ILE A 284 17.63 8.37 2.01
CA ILE A 284 16.42 9.03 1.48
C ILE A 284 16.52 9.45 0.01
N GLY A 285 17.69 9.93 -0.46
CA GLY A 285 17.85 10.36 -1.86
C GLY A 285 17.63 9.22 -2.85
N ALA A 286 18.33 8.10 -2.68
CA ALA A 286 18.16 6.91 -3.51
C ALA A 286 16.75 6.34 -3.42
N THR A 287 16.16 6.34 -2.22
CA THR A 287 14.78 5.89 -2.01
C THR A 287 13.78 6.74 -2.81
N LEU A 288 13.88 8.07 -2.77
CA LEU A 288 12.98 8.95 -3.51
C LEU A 288 13.13 8.79 -5.03
N ILE A 289 14.35 8.60 -5.55
CA ILE A 289 14.56 8.25 -6.96
C ILE A 289 13.82 6.96 -7.30
N ASN A 290 13.98 5.89 -6.50
CA ASN A 290 13.28 4.62 -6.72
C ASN A 290 11.75 4.79 -6.67
N MET A 291 11.23 5.53 -5.68
CA MET A 291 9.80 5.82 -5.55
C MET A 291 9.25 6.55 -6.77
N GLY A 292 9.93 7.60 -7.23
CA GLY A 292 9.51 8.34 -8.42
C GLY A 292 9.54 7.49 -9.68
N LEU A 293 10.59 6.68 -9.87
CA LEU A 293 10.68 5.77 -11.03
C LEU A 293 9.60 4.68 -11.01
N VAL A 294 9.32 4.08 -9.85
CA VAL A 294 8.21 3.12 -9.73
C VAL A 294 6.87 3.80 -10.00
N GLY A 295 6.67 5.04 -9.52
CA GLY A 295 5.46 5.82 -9.82
C GLY A 295 5.27 6.08 -11.30
N LEU A 296 6.34 6.44 -12.01
CA LEU A 296 6.33 6.59 -13.47
C LEU A 296 6.05 5.27 -14.17
N MET A 297 6.64 4.16 -13.71
CA MET A 297 6.39 2.83 -14.27
C MET A 297 4.93 2.41 -14.11
N LEU A 298 4.34 2.57 -12.92
CA LEU A 298 2.95 2.22 -12.63
C LEU A 298 1.97 3.10 -13.41
N SER A 299 2.24 4.41 -13.48
CA SER A 299 1.42 5.34 -14.26
C SER A 299 1.49 5.02 -15.75
N SER A 300 2.69 4.73 -16.27
CA SER A 300 2.87 4.33 -17.67
C SER A 300 2.20 2.99 -17.97
N TYR A 301 2.29 2.02 -17.06
CA TYR A 301 1.61 0.73 -17.20
C TYR A 301 0.11 0.93 -17.42
N VAL A 302 -0.55 1.75 -16.59
CA VAL A 302 -1.98 2.04 -16.73
C VAL A 302 -2.31 2.62 -18.10
N LEU A 303 -1.53 3.60 -18.58
CA LEU A 303 -1.76 4.22 -19.88
C LEU A 303 -1.50 3.25 -21.05
N LEU A 304 -0.46 2.42 -20.95
CA LEU A 304 -0.08 1.46 -21.99
C LEU A 304 -1.12 0.35 -22.18
N VAL A 305 -1.83 -0.04 -21.11
CA VAL A 305 -2.94 -0.99 -21.21
C VAL A 305 -4.26 -0.34 -21.65
N GLY A 306 -4.26 0.96 -21.98
CA GLY A 306 -5.44 1.72 -22.39
C GLY A 306 -6.35 2.15 -21.23
N GLY A 307 -5.84 2.07 -19.99
CA GLY A 307 -6.58 2.46 -18.79
C GLY A 307 -6.63 3.98 -18.58
N LYS A 308 -7.66 4.44 -17.86
CA LYS A 308 -7.82 5.85 -17.49
C LYS A 308 -7.46 6.08 -16.03
N LEU A 309 -6.76 7.20 -15.79
CA LEU A 309 -6.53 7.73 -14.45
C LEU A 309 -7.80 8.38 -13.88
N ASN A 310 -8.19 7.94 -12.69
CA ASN A 310 -9.26 8.45 -11.85
C ASN A 310 -8.86 8.30 -10.36
N GLY A 311 -9.73 8.68 -9.42
CA GLY A 311 -9.39 8.70 -7.99
C GLY A 311 -8.84 7.36 -7.46
N PRO A 312 -9.56 6.24 -7.65
CA PRO A 312 -9.07 4.92 -7.25
C PRO A 312 -7.72 4.55 -7.87
N VAL A 313 -7.52 4.79 -9.17
CA VAL A 313 -6.28 4.41 -9.86
C VAL A 313 -5.08 5.23 -9.36
N ILE A 314 -5.19 6.55 -9.29
CA ILE A 314 -4.07 7.38 -8.80
C ILE A 314 -3.79 7.10 -7.33
N GLY A 315 -4.84 6.83 -6.55
CA GLY A 315 -4.71 6.48 -5.15
C GLY A 315 -4.02 5.13 -4.95
N ALA A 316 -4.28 4.16 -5.83
CA ALA A 316 -3.54 2.91 -5.86
C ALA A 316 -2.06 3.12 -6.20
N ILE A 317 -1.76 3.96 -7.20
CA ILE A 317 -0.39 4.26 -7.61
C ILE A 317 0.39 4.91 -6.47
N LEU A 318 -0.16 5.96 -5.85
CA LEU A 318 0.49 6.66 -4.73
C LEU A 318 0.74 5.73 -3.53
N SER A 319 -0.25 4.89 -3.20
CA SER A 319 -0.12 3.90 -2.14
C SER A 319 0.99 2.89 -2.45
N ALA A 320 1.00 2.29 -3.65
CA ALA A 320 2.01 1.33 -4.08
C ALA A 320 3.43 1.94 -4.12
N VAL A 321 3.55 3.20 -4.55
CA VAL A 321 4.82 3.95 -4.52
C VAL A 321 5.34 4.14 -3.10
N GLY A 322 4.46 4.25 -2.10
CA GLY A 322 4.87 4.24 -0.70
C GLY A 322 5.72 3.02 -0.33
N PHE A 323 5.36 1.85 -0.84
CA PHE A 323 6.13 0.62 -0.65
C PHE A 323 7.43 0.57 -1.46
N SER A 324 7.67 1.53 -2.35
CA SER A 324 8.97 1.70 -2.99
C SER A 324 10.01 2.34 -2.07
N ALA A 325 9.60 2.74 -0.85
CA ALA A 325 10.51 2.94 0.27
C ALA A 325 10.81 1.66 1.07
N PHE A 326 10.11 0.57 0.73
CA PHE A 326 9.93 -0.60 1.58
C PHE A 326 9.73 -1.88 0.76
N GLY A 327 10.79 -2.36 0.13
CA GLY A 327 10.84 -3.66 -0.55
C GLY A 327 10.41 -3.70 -2.02
N CYS A 328 9.84 -2.62 -2.57
CA CYS A 328 9.42 -2.52 -3.98
C CYS A 328 10.40 -1.70 -4.84
N HIS A 329 10.81 -2.21 -6.00
CA HIS A 329 11.62 -1.48 -6.99
C HIS A 329 11.31 -1.96 -8.41
N LEU A 330 11.85 -1.28 -9.44
CA LEU A 330 11.53 -1.58 -10.84
C LEU A 330 11.75 -3.05 -11.20
N LYS A 331 12.94 -3.59 -10.92
CA LYS A 331 13.31 -4.98 -11.31
C LYS A 331 12.42 -6.07 -10.68
N ASN A 332 11.92 -5.90 -9.46
CA ASN A 332 11.11 -6.92 -8.79
C ASN A 332 9.59 -6.71 -8.98
N SER A 333 9.17 -5.51 -9.35
CA SER A 333 7.75 -5.18 -9.54
C SER A 333 7.30 -5.36 -10.98
N PHE A 334 8.17 -5.05 -11.95
CA PHE A 334 7.87 -5.20 -13.37
C PHE A 334 7.40 -6.62 -13.75
N PRO A 335 8.04 -7.71 -13.29
CA PRO A 335 7.58 -9.06 -13.60
C PRO A 335 6.17 -9.36 -13.09
N ILE A 336 5.76 -8.77 -11.96
CA ILE A 336 4.40 -8.93 -11.44
C ILE A 336 3.38 -8.32 -12.42
N LEU A 337 3.66 -7.10 -12.90
CA LEU A 337 2.80 -6.40 -13.88
C LEU A 337 2.71 -7.16 -15.20
N VAL A 338 3.82 -7.76 -15.65
CA VAL A 338 3.82 -8.66 -16.83
C VAL A 338 2.90 -9.86 -16.59
N GLY A 339 2.97 -10.48 -15.42
CA GLY A 339 2.07 -11.58 -15.04
C GLY A 339 0.60 -11.20 -15.08
N ILE A 340 0.27 -10.02 -14.52
CA ILE A 340 -1.09 -9.48 -14.55
C ILE A 340 -1.57 -9.24 -15.98
N PHE A 341 -0.74 -8.60 -16.81
CA PHE A 341 -1.06 -8.35 -18.21
C PHE A 341 -1.28 -9.66 -18.98
N LEU A 342 -0.41 -10.66 -18.81
CA LEU A 342 -0.59 -11.97 -19.44
C LEU A 342 -1.87 -12.65 -18.97
N ALA A 343 -2.17 -12.65 -17.66
CA ALA A 343 -3.43 -13.20 -17.16
C ALA A 343 -4.65 -12.55 -17.81
N SER A 344 -4.60 -11.23 -18.05
CA SER A 344 -5.70 -10.51 -18.70
C SER A 344 -5.91 -10.85 -20.18
N LEU A 345 -4.87 -11.32 -20.88
CA LEU A 345 -4.99 -11.77 -22.27
C LEU A 345 -5.62 -13.16 -22.38
N PHE A 346 -5.37 -14.04 -21.41
CA PHE A 346 -5.72 -15.46 -21.51
C PHE A 346 -6.85 -15.93 -20.60
N GLY A 347 -7.22 -15.18 -19.56
CA GLY A 347 -8.02 -15.76 -18.48
C GLY A 347 -8.90 -14.83 -17.66
N THR A 348 -9.09 -13.55 -18.02
CA THR A 348 -9.97 -12.66 -17.25
C THR A 348 -11.32 -12.44 -17.92
N PHE A 349 -12.39 -12.63 -17.14
CA PHE A 349 -13.75 -12.16 -17.48
C PHE A 349 -13.91 -10.64 -17.34
N HIS A 350 -12.87 -9.94 -16.85
CA HIS A 350 -12.87 -8.50 -16.63
C HIS A 350 -11.98 -7.78 -17.64
N GLU A 351 -12.45 -6.64 -18.12
CA GLU A 351 -11.67 -5.77 -19.00
C GLU A 351 -10.46 -5.20 -18.27
N ILE A 352 -9.27 -5.32 -18.87
CA ILE A 352 -8.01 -4.82 -18.33
C ILE A 352 -8.03 -3.30 -18.05
N THR A 353 -8.86 -2.57 -18.78
CA THR A 353 -9.03 -1.12 -18.69
C THR A 353 -9.96 -0.69 -17.56
N SER A 354 -10.69 -1.63 -16.93
CA SER A 354 -11.60 -1.33 -15.82
C SER A 354 -10.85 -0.85 -14.59
N THR A 355 -11.41 0.11 -13.85
CA THR A 355 -10.80 0.69 -12.64
C THR A 355 -10.40 -0.39 -11.64
N GLY A 356 -11.25 -1.39 -11.40
CA GLY A 356 -10.95 -2.50 -10.50
C GLY A 356 -9.72 -3.30 -10.93
N MET A 357 -9.60 -3.64 -12.23
CA MET A 357 -8.44 -4.34 -12.78
C MET A 357 -7.16 -3.50 -12.69
N LEU A 358 -7.23 -2.20 -12.99
CA LEU A 358 -6.08 -1.30 -12.89
C LEU A 358 -5.59 -1.14 -11.45
N VAL A 359 -6.51 -0.93 -10.50
CA VAL A 359 -6.19 -0.88 -9.06
C VAL A 359 -5.58 -2.20 -8.60
N ALA A 360 -6.16 -3.34 -9.03
CA ALA A 360 -5.63 -4.65 -8.72
C ALA A 360 -4.22 -4.87 -9.30
N ALA A 361 -3.97 -4.41 -10.53
CA ALA A 361 -2.68 -4.55 -11.19
C ALA A 361 -1.59 -3.77 -10.44
N VAL A 362 -1.86 -2.51 -10.12
CA VAL A 362 -0.94 -1.62 -9.41
C VAL A 362 -0.57 -2.18 -8.03
N PHE A 363 -1.57 -2.63 -7.26
CA PHE A 363 -1.35 -3.25 -5.96
C PHE A 363 -0.85 -4.70 -6.04
N GLY A 364 -0.86 -5.34 -7.21
CA GLY A 364 -0.19 -6.63 -7.37
C GLY A 364 1.29 -6.57 -7.00
N THR A 365 1.92 -5.39 -7.14
CA THR A 365 3.31 -5.13 -6.72
C THR A 365 3.59 -5.42 -5.25
N GLY A 366 2.58 -5.62 -4.40
CA GLY A 366 2.76 -6.20 -3.06
C GLY A 366 3.49 -7.55 -3.06
N LEU A 367 3.44 -8.31 -4.15
CA LEU A 367 4.14 -9.59 -4.36
C LEU A 367 5.56 -9.45 -4.93
N ALA A 368 6.06 -8.22 -5.10
CA ALA A 368 7.42 -7.96 -5.57
C ALA A 368 8.51 -8.78 -4.84
N PRO A 369 8.44 -9.06 -3.52
CA PRO A 369 9.40 -9.93 -2.85
C PRO A 369 9.52 -11.34 -3.43
N ILE A 370 8.43 -11.91 -3.99
CA ILE A 370 8.48 -13.23 -4.66
C ILE A 370 9.37 -13.15 -5.89
N SER A 371 9.20 -12.12 -6.71
CA SER A 371 10.05 -11.88 -7.88
C SER A 371 11.50 -11.61 -7.48
N GLY A 372 11.73 -10.81 -6.44
CA GLY A 372 13.07 -10.44 -5.99
C GLY A 372 13.84 -11.61 -5.36
N PHE A 373 13.15 -12.52 -4.67
CA PHE A 373 13.78 -13.65 -3.99
C PHE A 373 13.89 -14.92 -4.85
N TYR A 374 12.81 -15.31 -5.55
CA TYR A 374 12.79 -16.53 -6.37
C TYR A 374 13.16 -16.28 -7.83
N GLY A 375 13.06 -15.03 -8.30
CA GLY A 375 13.35 -14.61 -9.67
C GLY A 375 12.12 -14.19 -10.47
N SER A 376 12.34 -13.44 -11.55
CA SER A 376 11.30 -12.79 -12.35
C SER A 376 10.22 -13.74 -12.87
N PHE A 377 10.57 -14.97 -13.24
CA PHE A 377 9.61 -15.98 -13.69
C PHE A 377 8.53 -16.27 -12.63
N TYR A 378 8.91 -16.41 -11.36
CA TYR A 378 7.95 -16.63 -10.28
C TYR A 378 7.19 -15.35 -9.94
N GLY A 379 7.77 -14.18 -10.21
CA GLY A 379 7.05 -12.91 -10.19
C GLY A 379 5.88 -12.88 -11.19
N VAL A 380 6.11 -13.32 -12.43
CA VAL A 380 5.05 -13.42 -13.45
C VAL A 380 3.93 -14.36 -12.96
N ILE A 381 4.27 -15.53 -12.44
CA ILE A 381 3.27 -16.48 -11.89
C ILE A 381 2.49 -15.85 -10.73
N ALA A 382 3.17 -15.17 -9.81
CA ALA A 382 2.53 -14.49 -8.69
C ALA A 382 1.54 -13.42 -9.15
N GLY A 383 1.89 -12.64 -10.18
CA GLY A 383 1.00 -11.67 -10.82
C GLY A 383 -0.25 -12.31 -11.45
N MET A 384 -0.09 -13.44 -12.13
CA MET A 384 -1.23 -14.17 -12.70
C MET A 384 -2.18 -14.68 -11.61
N LEU A 385 -1.64 -15.30 -10.55
CA LEU A 385 -2.42 -15.82 -9.42
C LEU A 385 -3.14 -14.71 -8.66
N HIS A 386 -2.51 -13.53 -8.53
CA HIS A 386 -3.12 -12.38 -7.89
C HIS A 386 -4.42 -11.95 -8.58
N ILE A 387 -4.44 -11.85 -9.90
CA ILE A 387 -5.64 -11.47 -10.65
C ILE A 387 -6.72 -12.54 -10.58
N ALA A 388 -6.33 -13.81 -10.62
CA ALA A 388 -7.26 -14.92 -10.43
C ALA A 388 -7.95 -14.85 -9.06
N LEU A 389 -7.25 -14.42 -8.02
CA LEU A 389 -7.78 -14.41 -6.66
C LEU A 389 -8.48 -13.10 -6.25
N VAL A 390 -7.99 -11.94 -6.70
CA VAL A 390 -8.42 -10.61 -6.21
C VAL A 390 -9.92 -10.33 -6.41
N HIS A 391 -10.51 -10.85 -7.48
CA HIS A 391 -11.94 -10.71 -7.76
C HIS A 391 -12.78 -11.60 -6.84
N ASN A 392 -12.31 -12.83 -6.58
CA ASN A 392 -12.98 -13.78 -5.67
C ASN A 392 -13.03 -13.25 -4.24
N VAL A 393 -11.91 -12.67 -3.77
CA VAL A 393 -11.85 -12.15 -2.40
C VAL A 393 -12.60 -10.83 -2.21
N SER A 394 -12.86 -10.07 -3.28
CA SER A 394 -13.70 -8.85 -3.21
C SER A 394 -15.10 -9.17 -2.67
N THR A 395 -15.70 -10.24 -3.19
CA THR A 395 -17.02 -10.73 -2.77
C THR A 395 -17.08 -11.08 -1.29
N LEU A 396 -15.96 -11.49 -0.69
CA LEU A 396 -15.90 -11.87 0.72
C LEU A 396 -16.04 -10.66 1.66
N HIS A 397 -15.69 -9.46 1.20
CA HIS A 397 -15.76 -8.25 2.01
C HIS A 397 -16.69 -7.15 1.44
N GLY A 398 -17.35 -7.39 0.30
CA GLY A 398 -18.37 -6.49 -0.27
C GLY A 398 -17.87 -5.06 -0.53
N GLY A 399 -16.62 -4.88 -0.95
CA GLY A 399 -16.03 -3.55 -1.15
C GLY A 399 -15.76 -2.74 0.13
N LEU A 400 -15.83 -3.32 1.34
CA LEU A 400 -15.52 -2.61 2.60
C LEU A 400 -14.03 -2.54 2.95
N ASN A 401 -13.16 -3.10 2.12
CA ASN A 401 -11.71 -3.08 2.32
C ASN A 401 -11.02 -2.35 1.17
N LEU A 402 -10.40 -1.19 1.45
CA LEU A 402 -9.61 -0.46 0.46
C LEU A 402 -8.38 -1.24 0.00
N TYR A 403 -7.92 -2.18 0.82
CA TYR A 403 -6.80 -3.06 0.58
C TYR A 403 -7.20 -4.44 0.04
N ASN A 404 -8.20 -4.53 -0.84
CA ASN A 404 -8.59 -5.81 -1.45
C ASN A 404 -7.38 -6.56 -2.06
N SER A 405 -6.49 -5.84 -2.73
CA SER A 405 -5.26 -6.45 -3.25
C SER A 405 -4.28 -6.89 -2.16
N GLY A 406 -4.20 -6.19 -1.03
CA GLY A 406 -3.47 -6.68 0.15
C GLY A 406 -4.02 -8.02 0.64
N PHE A 407 -5.35 -8.19 0.61
CA PHE A 407 -6.01 -9.44 0.95
C PHE A 407 -5.65 -10.58 0.00
N SER A 408 -5.74 -10.34 -1.31
CA SER A 408 -5.35 -11.31 -2.35
C SER A 408 -3.87 -11.70 -2.25
N THR A 409 -2.97 -10.71 -2.19
CA THR A 409 -1.52 -10.96 -2.17
C THR A 409 -1.07 -11.76 -0.95
N GLY A 410 -1.72 -11.59 0.21
CA GLY A 410 -1.42 -12.40 1.40
C GLY A 410 -1.71 -13.89 1.19
N PHE A 411 -2.84 -14.22 0.55
CA PHE A 411 -3.14 -15.61 0.18
C PHE A 411 -2.22 -16.14 -0.92
N VAL A 412 -1.96 -15.35 -1.98
CA VAL A 412 -1.04 -15.76 -3.05
C VAL A 412 0.34 -16.09 -2.47
N ALA A 413 0.87 -15.22 -1.60
CA ALA A 413 2.13 -15.49 -0.91
C ALA A 413 2.05 -16.72 -0.01
N GLY A 414 0.99 -16.86 0.80
CA GLY A 414 0.79 -18.00 1.69
C GLY A 414 0.70 -19.35 0.97
N ILE A 415 0.17 -19.39 -0.27
CA ILE A 415 0.06 -20.60 -1.10
C ILE A 415 1.36 -20.84 -1.87
N LEU A 416 1.86 -19.82 -2.57
CA LEU A 416 2.95 -19.99 -3.53
C LEU A 416 4.30 -20.20 -2.83
N VAL A 417 4.57 -19.49 -1.73
CA VAL A 417 5.88 -19.53 -1.06
C VAL A 417 6.23 -20.92 -0.53
N PRO A 418 5.36 -21.64 0.21
CA PRO A 418 5.68 -23.01 0.66
C PRO A 418 5.95 -23.97 -0.49
N ILE A 419 5.22 -23.84 -1.60
CA ILE A 419 5.41 -24.64 -2.80
C ILE A 419 6.78 -24.36 -3.42
N LEU A 420 7.13 -23.08 -3.58
CA LEU A 420 8.42 -22.67 -4.13
C LEU A 420 9.60 -23.05 -3.24
N ASP A 421 9.46 -22.92 -1.92
CA ASP A 421 10.50 -23.35 -0.97
C ASP A 421 10.81 -24.84 -1.13
N ASN A 422 9.79 -25.69 -1.27
CA ASN A 422 9.98 -27.12 -1.47
C ASN A 422 10.69 -27.41 -2.82
N PHE A 423 10.17 -26.87 -3.92
CA PHE A 423 10.77 -27.11 -5.25
C PHE A 423 12.18 -26.55 -5.39
N THR A 424 12.46 -25.38 -4.80
CA THR A 424 13.80 -24.76 -4.88
C THR A 424 14.80 -25.44 -3.94
N ALA A 425 14.38 -25.93 -2.78
CA ALA A 425 15.20 -26.79 -1.91
C ALA A 425 15.57 -28.09 -2.64
N VAL A 426 14.59 -28.78 -3.23
CA VAL A 426 14.82 -30.00 -4.03
C VAL A 426 15.74 -29.73 -5.22
N ARG A 427 15.61 -28.58 -5.88
CA ARG A 427 16.49 -28.19 -7.00
C ARG A 427 17.92 -27.89 -6.56
N LYS A 428 18.11 -27.29 -5.37
CA LYS A 428 19.44 -27.08 -4.77
C LYS A 428 20.07 -28.41 -4.36
N GLU A 429 19.31 -29.33 -3.77
CA GLU A 429 19.79 -30.68 -3.44
C GLU A 429 20.19 -31.46 -4.71
N LYS A 430 19.34 -31.50 -5.74
CA LYS A 430 19.66 -32.15 -7.02
C LYS A 430 20.89 -31.54 -7.71
N LYS A 431 21.07 -30.21 -7.70
CA LYS A 431 22.29 -29.57 -8.23
C LYS A 431 23.54 -29.91 -7.40
N THR A 432 23.40 -30.07 -6.09
CA THR A 432 24.52 -30.39 -5.20
C THR A 432 24.92 -31.87 -5.33
N LEU A 433 23.95 -32.78 -5.46
CA LEU A 433 24.18 -34.19 -5.79
C LEU A 433 24.75 -34.36 -7.20
N GLY A 434 24.23 -33.65 -8.21
CA GLY A 434 24.76 -33.67 -9.57
C GLY A 434 26.21 -33.16 -9.66
N LYS A 435 26.58 -32.16 -8.87
CA LYS A 435 27.99 -31.70 -8.75
C LYS A 435 28.88 -32.68 -8.00
N ARG A 436 28.35 -33.45 -7.04
CA ARG A 436 29.12 -34.51 -6.36
C ARG A 436 29.40 -35.72 -7.27
N ILE A 437 28.52 -36.01 -8.23
CA ILE A 437 28.69 -37.14 -9.16
C ILE A 437 29.75 -36.83 -10.25
N ILE A 438 30.01 -35.57 -10.57
CA ILE A 438 31.02 -35.16 -11.58
C ILE A 438 32.46 -35.12 -11.01
N LYS A 439 32.66 -35.39 -9.72
CA LYS A 439 34.00 -35.54 -9.10
C LYS A 439 34.46 -36.99 -8.96
N LYS A 440 33.97 -37.89 -9.82
CA LYS A 440 34.62 -39.19 -10.05
C LYS A 440 35.12 -39.21 -11.49
N ASN A 441 36.38 -38.83 -11.67
CA ASN A 441 37.20 -39.40 -12.72
C ASN A 441 38.69 -39.20 -12.45
N HIS A 442 39.42 -40.29 -12.71
CA HIS A 442 40.86 -40.37 -12.97
C HIS A 442 41.81 -40.33 -11.76
N ARG A 443 42.06 -41.52 -11.20
CA ARG A 443 43.32 -42.24 -11.44
C ARG A 443 43.09 -43.74 -11.34
#